data_AF-A0A3C0QIR8-F1
#
_entry.id   AF-A0A3C0QIR8-F1
#
_cell.length_a   1.000
_cell.length_b   1.000
_cell.length_c   1.000
_cell.angle_alpha   90.00
_cell.angle_beta   90.00
_cell.angle_gamma   90.00
#
_symmetry.space_group_name_H-M   'P 1'
#
loop_
_entity.id
_entity.type
_entity.pdbx_description
1 polymer ?
#
loop_
_entity_poly.entity_id
_entity_poly.type
_entity_poly.pdbx_seq_one_letter_code
_entity_poly.pdbx_strand_id
1 'polypeptide(L)'
;MAALVSHIPDRGGQTLRYYGAYSNVTRGRLKKEKGEPEYHIIEDESPGGLNRSWARLIQKIYEVDLLVCSKCGGTMRIFTFFKW
;
A
#
# COMPACT_ATOMS: atom_id res chain seq x y z
N MET A 1 24.19 -11.14 -10.03
CA MET A 1 23.48 -11.16 -8.74
C MET A 1 22.95 -9.77 -8.47
N ALA A 2 21.64 -9.55 -8.59
CA ALA A 2 21.06 -8.24 -8.33
C ALA A 2 20.86 -8.09 -6.82
N ALA A 3 21.73 -7.33 -6.16
CA ALA A 3 21.49 -6.87 -4.80
C ALA A 3 20.35 -5.86 -4.86
N LEU A 4 19.25 -6.15 -4.16
CA LEU A 4 18.21 -5.16 -3.85
C LEU A 4 18.83 -4.10 -2.93
N VAL A 5 19.53 -3.12 -3.51
CA VAL A 5 19.99 -1.95 -2.77
C VAL A 5 18.76 -1.07 -2.57
N SER A 6 18.13 -1.17 -1.40
CA SER A 6 17.23 -0.13 -0.94
C SER A 6 18.00 1.18 -0.93
N HIS A 7 17.62 2.13 -1.78
CA HIS A 7 18.26 3.44 -1.88
C HIS A 7 18.33 4.08 -0.49
N ILE A 8 19.54 4.18 0.08
CA ILE A 8 19.76 4.85 1.36
C ILE A 8 19.64 6.36 1.06
N PRO A 9 18.69 7.08 1.69
CA PRO A 9 18.55 8.52 1.48
C PRO A 9 19.80 9.26 1.95
N ASP A 10 20.07 10.41 1.33
CA ASP A 10 21.07 11.35 1.84
C ASP A 10 20.72 11.83 3.25
N ARG A 11 21.74 12.26 4.00
CA ARG A 11 21.58 12.72 5.39
C ARG A 11 20.59 13.90 5.45
N GLY A 12 19.47 13.69 6.13
CA GLY A 12 18.36 14.66 6.22
C GLY A 12 17.22 14.46 5.21
N GLY A 13 17.34 13.51 4.29
CA GLY A 13 16.28 13.13 3.37
C GLY A 13 15.17 12.35 4.08
N GLN A 14 13.92 12.81 3.97
CA GLN A 14 12.77 12.04 4.42
C GLN A 14 12.55 10.83 3.50
N THR A 15 12.78 9.63 4.02
CA THR A 15 12.43 8.36 3.37
C THR A 15 10.96 8.04 3.38
N LEU A 16 10.23 8.56 4.37
CA LEU A 16 8.83 8.28 4.56
C LEU A 16 8.01 9.58 4.49
N ARG A 17 7.17 9.68 3.47
CA ARG A 17 6.19 10.75 3.33
C ARG A 17 4.85 10.22 3.82
N TYR A 18 4.45 10.66 5.02
CA TYR A 18 3.16 10.30 5.58
C TYR A 18 2.05 11.12 4.92
N TYR A 19 1.11 10.44 4.25
CA TYR A 19 -0.05 11.03 3.61
C TYR A 19 -1.36 10.64 4.31
N GLY A 20 -2.44 11.36 4.00
CA GLY A 20 -3.78 11.06 4.50
C GLY A 20 -3.85 11.04 6.03
N ALA A 21 -4.40 9.97 6.59
CA ALA A 21 -4.59 9.81 8.03
C ALA A 21 -3.28 9.86 8.83
N TYR A 22 -2.16 9.44 8.24
CA TYR A 22 -0.88 9.36 8.94
C TYR A 22 -0.05 10.66 8.87
N SER A 23 -0.48 11.66 8.09
CA SER A 23 0.26 12.91 7.95
C SER A 23 0.34 13.67 9.28
N ASN A 24 1.45 14.38 9.50
CA ASN A 24 1.64 15.19 10.72
C ASN A 24 0.56 16.28 10.87
N VAL A 25 0.09 16.84 9.75
CA VAL A 25 -0.99 17.83 9.71
C VAL A 25 -2.30 17.22 10.20
N THR A 26 -2.69 16.07 9.64
CA THR A 26 -3.93 15.36 10.01
C THR A 26 -3.91 14.95 11.47
N ARG A 27 -2.81 14.33 11.93
CA ARG A 27 -2.66 13.88 13.33
C ARG A 27 -2.64 15.05 14.31
N GLY A 28 -2.00 16.16 13.95
CA GLY A 28 -2.00 17.38 14.74
C GLY A 28 -3.41 17.96 14.90
N ARG A 29 -4.22 17.94 13.83
CA ARG A 29 -5.62 18.38 13.87
C ARG A 29 -6.49 17.47 14.73
N LEU A 30 -6.42 16.15 14.52
CA LEU A 30 -7.18 15.16 15.29
C LEU A 30 -6.87 15.22 16.79
N LYS A 31 -5.60 15.43 17.16
CA LYS A 31 -5.20 15.59 18.56
C LYS A 31 -5.83 16.81 19.23
N LYS A 32 -6.07 17.90 18.49
CA LYS A 32 -6.77 19.10 19.00
C LYS A 32 -8.27 18.86 19.10
N GLU A 33 -8.85 18.19 18.10
CA GLU A 33 -10.30 17.95 17.98
C GLU A 33 -10.79 16.78 18.85
N LYS A 34 -9.88 15.97 19.45
CA LYS A 34 -10.20 14.69 20.13
C LYS A 34 -11.07 13.75 19.28
N GLY A 35 -11.04 13.92 17.96
CA GLY A 35 -11.81 13.13 17.01
C GLY A 35 -10.97 11.96 16.49
N GLU A 36 -11.65 10.86 16.18
CA GLU A 36 -11.09 9.84 15.28
C GLU A 36 -11.30 10.29 13.82
N PRO A 37 -10.40 9.91 12.90
CA PRO A 37 -10.58 10.23 11.49
C PRO A 37 -11.84 9.54 10.97
N GLU A 38 -12.83 10.32 10.56
CA GLU A 38 -13.99 9.82 9.83
C GLU A 38 -13.53 9.43 8.42
N TYR A 39 -13.59 8.13 8.13
CA TYR A 39 -13.25 7.59 6.82
C TYR A 39 -14.47 7.71 5.93
N HIS A 40 -14.42 8.63 4.97
CA HIS A 40 -15.33 8.60 3.85
C HIS A 40 -14.79 7.60 2.83
N ILE A 41 -15.51 6.49 2.66
CA ILE A 41 -15.37 5.70 1.43
C ILE A 41 -15.83 6.64 0.33
N ILE A 42 -14.91 7.10 -0.50
CA ILE A 42 -15.28 7.84 -1.70
C ILE A 42 -15.90 6.78 -2.60
N GLU A 43 -17.23 6.69 -2.57
CA GLU A 43 -17.96 6.00 -3.61
C GLU A 43 -17.67 6.78 -4.90
N ASP A 44 -16.82 6.20 -5.73
CA ASP A 44 -16.51 6.77 -7.04
C ASP A 44 -17.79 6.65 -7.88
N GLU A 45 -18.65 7.67 -7.83
CA GLU A 45 -19.78 7.84 -8.74
C GLU A 45 -19.28 8.18 -10.17
N SER A 46 -18.18 7.58 -10.63
CA SER A 46 -17.63 7.85 -11.94
C SER A 46 -18.61 7.35 -13.01
N PRO A 47 -19.20 8.23 -13.84
CA PRO A 47 -19.94 7.84 -15.03
C PRO A 47 -18.96 7.61 -16.21
N GLY A 48 -17.69 7.31 -15.93
CA GLY A 48 -16.67 7.01 -16.92
C GLY A 48 -16.50 5.50 -17.02
N GLY A 49 -17.02 4.90 -18.10
CA GLY A 49 -17.04 3.46 -18.32
C GLY A 49 -15.77 2.75 -17.84
N LEU A 50 -15.95 1.74 -16.99
CA LEU A 50 -14.88 0.95 -16.38
C LEU A 50 -13.78 0.65 -17.41
N ASN A 51 -12.57 1.13 -17.13
CA ASN A 51 -11.42 0.87 -17.98
C ASN A 51 -11.13 -0.64 -17.96
N ARG A 52 -11.57 -1.34 -19.03
CA ARG A 52 -11.45 -2.80 -19.15
C ARG A 52 -10.00 -3.28 -19.04
N SER A 53 -9.04 -2.47 -19.47
CA SER A 53 -7.62 -2.81 -19.35
C SER A 53 -7.16 -2.73 -17.90
N TRP A 54 -7.62 -1.72 -17.16
CA TRP A 54 -7.33 -1.58 -15.74
C TRP A 54 -7.98 -2.69 -14.91
N ALA A 55 -9.26 -3.01 -15.18
CA ALA A 55 -9.95 -4.13 -14.53
C ALA A 55 -9.23 -5.48 -14.76
N ARG A 56 -8.79 -5.76 -15.99
CA ARG A 56 -7.98 -6.95 -16.31
C ARG A 56 -6.63 -6.97 -15.59
N LEU A 57 -6.01 -5.80 -15.39
CA LEU A 57 -4.74 -5.70 -14.68
C LEU A 57 -4.92 -6.00 -13.19
N ILE A 58 -5.95 -5.42 -12.57
CA ILE A 58 -6.36 -5.71 -11.20
C ILE A 58 -6.65 -7.22 -11.06
N GLN A 59 -7.43 -7.78 -11.97
CA GLN A 59 -7.76 -9.21 -11.98
C GLN A 59 -6.49 -10.09 -11.97
N LYS A 60 -5.52 -9.79 -12.83
CA LYS A 60 -4.24 -10.52 -12.86
C LYS A 60 -3.42 -10.41 -11.58
N ILE A 61 -3.56 -9.33 -10.82
CA ILE A 61 -2.83 -9.15 -9.56
C ILE A 61 -3.50 -9.94 -8.44
N TYR A 62 -4.83 -9.92 -8.37
CA TYR A 62 -5.60 -10.60 -7.32
C TYR A 62 -5.71 -12.11 -7.54
N GLU A 63 -5.66 -12.59 -8.79
CA GLU A 63 -5.69 -14.02 -9.10
C GLU A 63 -4.32 -14.71 -8.91
N VAL A 64 -3.26 -13.95 -8.63
CA VAL A 64 -1.94 -14.50 -8.36
C VAL A 64 -1.84 -14.88 -6.88
N ASP A 65 -1.78 -16.18 -6.61
CA ASP A 65 -1.48 -16.69 -5.28
C ASP A 65 0.00 -16.47 -4.94
N LEU A 66 0.26 -15.45 -4.12
CA LEU A 66 1.61 -15.09 -3.65
C LEU A 66 2.22 -16.17 -2.74
N LEU A 67 1.42 -17.13 -2.27
CA LEU A 67 1.89 -18.26 -1.46
C LEU A 67 2.19 -19.49 -2.32
N VAL A 68 2.27 -19.35 -3.64
CA VAL A 68 2.75 -20.42 -4.54
C VAL A 68 4.09 -20.02 -5.15
N CYS A 69 5.08 -20.90 -5.01
CA CYS A 69 6.38 -20.70 -5.64
C CYS A 69 6.26 -20.76 -7.17
N SER A 70 6.64 -19.69 -7.87
CA SER A 70 6.58 -19.60 -9.34
C SER A 70 7.53 -20.54 -10.09
N LYS A 71 8.50 -21.17 -9.40
CA LYS A 71 9.45 -22.12 -10.02
C LYS A 71 9.05 -23.58 -9.85
N CYS A 72 8.48 -23.95 -8.71
CA CYS A 72 8.19 -25.36 -8.38
C CYS A 72 6.73 -25.64 -8.05
N GLY A 73 5.86 -24.63 -7.97
CA GLY A 73 4.45 -24.78 -7.62
C GLY A 73 4.18 -25.14 -6.15
N GLY A 74 5.22 -25.18 -5.30
CA GLY A 74 5.07 -25.50 -3.88
C GLY A 74 4.45 -24.37 -3.07
N THR A 75 3.69 -24.72 -2.03
CA THR A 75 3.08 -23.75 -1.09
C THR A 75 4.12 -23.14 -0.16
N MET A 76 4.19 -21.81 -0.12
CA MET A 76 5.01 -21.01 0.78
C MET A 76 4.21 -20.62 2.03
N ARG A 77 4.93 -20.37 3.14
CA ARG A 77 4.34 -19.96 4.42
C ARG A 77 4.95 -18.65 4.88
N ILE A 78 4.13 -17.77 5.45
CA ILE A 78 4.60 -16.55 6.09
C ILE A 78 5.03 -16.90 7.51
N PHE A 79 6.31 -16.67 7.84
CA PHE A 79 6.86 -17.02 9.16
C PHE A 79 6.81 -15.86 10.17
N THR A 80 6.86 -14.62 9.71
CA THR A 80 6.76 -13.44 10.59
C THR A 80 6.43 -12.18 9.81
N PHE A 81 5.71 -11.27 10.44
CA PHE A 81 5.53 -9.90 9.98
C PHE A 81 6.44 -9.01 10.80
N PHE A 82 7.47 -8.45 10.18
CA PHE A 82 8.35 -7.49 10.85
C PHE A 82 7.64 -6.15 10.96
N LYS A 83 7.50 -5.65 12.19
CA LYS A 83 6.94 -4.34 12.51
C LYS A 83 8.09 -3.45 12.97
N TRP A 84 8.29 -2.33 12.27
CA TRP A 84 9.18 -1.24 12.66
C TRP A 84 8.42 -0.24 13.54
#